data_AF-A0A7J0D091-F1
#
_entry.id   AF-A0A7J0D091-F1
#
_cell.length_a   1.000
_cell.length_b   1.000
_cell.length_c   1.000
_cell.angle_alpha   90.00
_cell.angle_beta   90.00
_cell.angle_gamma   90.00
#
_symmetry.space_group_name_H-M   'P 1'
#
loop_
_entity.id
_entity.type
_entity.pdbx_description
1 polymer ?
#
loop_
_entity_poly.entity_id
_entity_poly.type
_entity_poly.pdbx_seq_one_letter_code
_entity_poly.pdbx_strand_id
1 'polypeptide(L)' 'MIVRLYESAGGRAGARLTVSFPVVRAQITDLLERPLHPAVTDDRGLVLELRPFQILTVRLTPA' A
#
# COMPACT_ATOMS: atom_id res chain seq x y z
N MET A 1 9.76 5.46 2.99
CA MET A 1 9.88 4.49 1.88
C MET A 1 8.62 4.55 1.03
N ILE A 2 8.77 4.57 -0.30
CA ILE A 2 7.64 4.51 -1.24
C ILE A 2 7.60 3.12 -1.86
N VAL A 3 6.42 2.51 -1.86
CA VAL A 3 6.16 1.19 -2.48
C VAL A 3 5.05 1.37 -3.51
N ARG A 4 5.32 0.98 -4.76
CA ARG A 4 4.33 0.98 -5.84
C ARG A 4 4.00 -0.47 -6.20
N LEU A 5 2.72 -0.81 -6.11
CA LEU A 5 2.18 -2.11 -6.51
C LEU A 5 1.33 -1.91 -7.75
N TYR A 6 1.29 -2.91 -8.62
CA TYR A 6 0.40 -2.94 -9.77
C TYR A 6 -0.31 -4.28 -9.85
N GLU A 7 -1.60 -4.22 -10.17
CA GLU A 7 -2.39 -5.40 -10.53
C GLU A 7 -2.14 -5.69 -12.02
N SER A 8 -1.71 -6.91 -12.35
CA SER A 8 -1.20 -7.26 -13.68
C SER A 8 -2.15 -8.14 -14.52
N ALA A 9 -3.16 -8.73 -13.90
CA ALA A 9 -4.04 -9.73 -14.52
C ALA A 9 -5.41 -9.17 -14.96
N GLY A 10 -5.70 -7.89 -14.69
CA GLY A 10 -6.95 -7.24 -15.06
C GLY A 10 -8.12 -7.61 -14.14
N GLY A 11 -7.84 -8.11 -12.93
CA GLY A 11 -8.84 -8.55 -11.95
C GLY A 11 -8.88 -7.69 -10.69
N ARG A 12 -9.79 -8.02 -9.77
CA ARG A 12 -9.66 -7.56 -8.37
C ARG A 12 -8.68 -8.46 -7.65
N ALA A 13 -7.77 -7.89 -6.88
CA ALA A 13 -6.76 -8.64 -6.14
C ALA A 13 -6.64 -8.13 -4.70
N GLY A 14 -6.78 -9.04 -3.75
CA GLY A 14 -6.37 -8.81 -2.36
C GLY A 14 -4.87 -9.09 -2.21
N ALA A 15 -4.17 -8.20 -1.51
CA ALA A 15 -2.73 -8.31 -1.28
C ALA A 15 -2.38 -7.91 0.15
N ARG A 16 -1.25 -8.45 0.62
CA ARG A 16 -0.76 -8.21 1.97
C ARG A 16 0.70 -7.75 1.90
N LEU A 17 0.94 -6.51 2.32
CA LEU A 17 2.29 -5.95 2.36
C LEU A 17 2.85 -6.08 3.78
N THR A 18 3.97 -6.79 3.88
CA THR A 18 4.74 -6.95 5.12
C THR A 18 6.08 -6.21 5.00
N VAL A 19 6.59 -5.76 6.15
CA VAL A 19 7.88 -5.11 6.27
C VAL A 19 8.64 -5.69 7.45
N SER A 20 9.95 -5.79 7.32
CA SER A 20 10.85 -6.35 8.34
C SER A 20 11.39 -5.30 9.33
N PHE A 21 10.83 -4.10 9.30
CA PHE A 21 11.23 -2.97 10.14
C PHE A 21 9.99 -2.25 10.70
N PRO A 22 10.12 -1.57 11.85
CA PRO A 22 8.99 -0.87 12.47
C PRO A 22 8.51 0.31 11.62
N VAL A 23 7.19 0.48 11.51
CA VAL A 23 6.54 1.56 10.77
C VAL A 23 5.63 2.34 11.70
N VAL A 24 5.85 3.66 11.78
CA VAL A 24 5.00 4.56 12.58
C VAL A 24 3.85 5.15 11.78
N ARG A 25 3.92 5.13 10.44
CA ARG A 25 2.86 5.64 9.58
C ARG A 25 2.83 4.93 8.23
N ALA A 26 1.63 4.55 7.80
CA ALA A 26 1.38 4.02 6.47
C ALA A 26 0.25 4.81 5.80
N GLN A 27 0.46 5.27 4.56
CA GLN A 27 -0.51 6.08 3.82
C GLN A 27 -0.63 5.60 2.39
N ILE A 28 -1.87 5.56 1.89
CA ILE A 28 -2.12 5.49 0.45
C ILE A 28 -1.92 6.88 -0.13
N THR A 29 -1.21 6.95 -1.25
CA THR A 29 -0.91 8.20 -1.94
C THR A 29 -1.36 8.15 -3.39
N ASP A 30 -1.44 9.31 -4.02
CA ASP A 30 -1.50 9.39 -5.48
C ASP A 30 -0.14 9.07 -6.12
N LEU A 31 -0.06 9.22 -7.45
CA LEU A 31 1.19 8.97 -8.20
C LEU A 31 2.29 9.98 -7.91
N LEU A 32 1.91 11.19 -7.45
CA LEU A 32 2.83 12.25 -7.03
C LEU A 32 3.19 12.14 -5.54
N GLU A 33 2.88 11.02 -4.90
CA GLU A 33 3.23 10.70 -3.51
C GLU A 33 2.55 11.61 -2.47
N ARG A 34 1.46 12.28 -2.88
CA ARG A 34 0.64 13.10 -2.00
C ARG A 34 -0.34 12.20 -1.23
N PRO A 35 -0.43 12.32 0.11
CA PRO A 35 -1.30 11.47 0.90
C PRO A 35 -2.78 11.64 0.54
N LEU A 36 -3.48 10.52 0.37
CA LEU A 36 -4.93 10.47 0.18
C LEU A 36 -5.64 10.08 1.47
N HIS A 37 -5.24 8.94 2.05
CA HIS A 37 -5.79 8.43 3.29
C HIS A 37 -4.81 7.45 3.96
N PRO A 38 -4.98 7.11 5.25
CA PRO A 38 -4.21 6.05 5.89
C PRO A 38 -4.36 4.71 5.17
N ALA A 39 -3.32 3.89 5.20
CA ALA A 39 -3.45 2.49 4.78
C ALA A 39 -4.19 1.68 5.86
N VAL A 40 -4.93 0.66 5.45
CA VAL A 40 -5.55 -0.29 6.38
C VAL A 40 -4.48 -1.27 6.87
N THR A 41 -4.43 -1.50 8.17
CA THR A 41 -3.46 -2.40 8.81
C THR A 41 -4.13 -3.34 9.79
N ASP A 42 -3.57 -4.54 9.91
CA ASP A 42 -3.89 -5.54 10.94
C ASP A 42 -2.60 -6.00 11.65
N ASP A 43 -2.73 -6.97 12.57
CA ASP A 43 -1.59 -7.54 13.33
C ASP A 43 -0.52 -8.18 12.46
N ARG A 44 -0.87 -8.50 11.22
CA ARG A 44 0.03 -9.17 10.30
C ARG A 44 0.76 -8.11 9.46
N GLY A 45 0.13 -6.99 9.08
CA GLY A 45 0.70 -5.94 8.22
C GLY A 45 -0.35 -5.09 7.49
N LEU A 46 -0.04 -4.59 6.29
CA LEU A 46 -0.99 -3.76 5.51
C LEU A 46 -1.89 -4.64 4.65
N VAL A 47 -3.20 -4.40 4.71
CA VAL A 47 -4.22 -5.05 3.89
C VAL A 47 -4.56 -4.15 2.72
N LEU A 48 -4.36 -4.64 1.50
CA LEU A 48 -4.50 -3.89 0.26
C LEU A 48 -5.51 -4.57 -0.66
N GLU A 49 -6.37 -3.79 -1.28
CA GLU A 49 -7.28 -4.24 -2.34
C GLU A 49 -6.96 -3.45 -3.60
N LEU A 50 -6.70 -4.17 -4.69
CA LEU A 50 -6.39 -3.59 -6.00
C LEU A 50 -7.56 -3.84 -6.96
N ARG A 51 -7.90 -2.79 -7.71
CA ARG A 51 -8.82 -2.85 -8.86
C ARG A 51 -8.07 -3.31 -10.12
N PRO A 52 -8.79 -3.76 -11.17
CA PRO A 52 -8.18 -4.12 -12.45
C PRO A 52 -7.19 -3.07 -12.96
N PHE A 53 -5.95 -3.50 -13.24
CA PHE A 53 -4.85 -2.66 -13.71
C PHE A 53 -4.52 -1.43 -12.84
N GLN A 54 -4.90 -1.46 -11.56
CA GLN A 54 -4.62 -0.35 -10.66
C GLN A 54 -3.13 -0.30 -10.29
N ILE A 55 -2.57 0.90 -10.36
CA ILE A 55 -1.34 1.25 -9.65
C ILE A 55 -1.73 1.81 -8.29
N LEU A 56 -1.22 1.22 -7.22
CA LEU A 56 -1.42 1.66 -5.84
C LEU A 56 -0.07 2.05 -5.23
N THR A 57 0.03 3.26 -4.70
CA THR A 57 1.23 3.76 -4.06
C THR A 57 1.03 3.84 -2.55
N VAL A 58 1.96 3.25 -1.80
CA VAL A 58 2.01 3.29 -0.34
C VAL A 58 3.24 4.05 0.10
N ARG A 59 3.05 5.06 0.96
CA ARG A 59 4.11 5.74 1.69
C ARG A 59 4.21 5.18 3.10
N LEU A 60 5.38 4.65 3.43
CA LEU A 60 5.72 4.13 4.75
C LEU A 60 6.72 5.06 5.43
N THR A 61 6.46 5.42 6.68
CA THR A 61 7.39 6.13 7.56
C THR A 61 7.92 5.14 8.58
N PRO A 62 9.21 4.75 8.52
CA PRO A 62 9.84 3.94 9.55
C PRO A 62 9.85 4.64 10.90
N ALA A 63 9.98 3.86 11.99
CA ALA A 63 10.29 4.40 13.31
C ALA A 63 11.72 4.92 13.40
#